data_AF-A0A7Z9G676-F1
#
_entry.id   AF-A0A7Z9G676-F1
#
_cell.length_a   1.000
_cell.length_b   1.000
_cell.length_c   1.000
_cell.angle_alpha   90.00
_cell.angle_beta   90.00
_cell.angle_gamma   90.00
#
_symmetry.space_group_name_H-M   'P 1'
#
loop_
_entity.id
_entity.type
_entity.pdbx_description
1 polymer ?
#
loop_
_entity_poly.entity_id
_entity_poly.type
_entity_poly.pdbx_seq_one_letter_code
_entity_poly.pdbx_strand_id
1 'polypeptide(L)' 'MALVGCGNIARAHWRGIRNHAPRIKVTAVVDPNVDNAASMSERTGAAAYSS' A
#
# COMPACT_ATOMS: atom_id res chain seq x y z
N MET A 1 3.71 -8.32 3.99
CA MET A 1 2.48 -7.66 4.52
C MET A 1 1.70 -7.09 3.34
N ALA A 2 0.39 -6.93 3.48
CA ALA A 2 -0.45 -6.27 2.48
C ALA A 2 -1.19 -5.06 3.07
N LEU A 3 -1.52 -4.07 2.24
CA LEU A 3 -2.45 -2.99 2.58
C LEU A 3 -3.77 -3.25 1.85
N VAL A 4 -4.88 -3.35 2.59
CA VAL A 4 -6.23 -3.53 2.03
C VAL A 4 -7.03 -2.26 2.31
N GLY A 5 -7.54 -1.63 1.26
CA GLY A 5 -8.06 -0.27 1.27
C GLY A 5 -6.94 0.76 1.15
N CYS A 6 -6.77 1.34 -0.03
CA CYS A 6 -5.68 2.25 -0.42
C CYS A 6 -6.08 3.74 -0.34
N GLY A 7 -6.96 4.09 0.61
CA GLY A 7 -7.38 5.47 0.87
C GLY A 7 -6.35 6.31 1.65
N ASN A 8 -6.79 7.46 2.17
CA ASN A 8 -5.93 8.43 2.86
C ASN A 8 -5.12 7.83 4.03
N ILE A 9 -5.75 6.96 4.83
CA ILE A 9 -5.12 6.36 6.01
C ILE A 9 -4.02 5.36 5.63
N ALA A 10 -4.18 4.63 4.52
CA ALA A 10 -3.14 3.71 4.03
C ALA A 10 -1.82 4.43 3.70
N ARG A 11 -1.90 5.67 3.21
CA ARG A 11 -0.71 6.51 2.98
C ARG A 11 0.00 6.88 4.29
N ALA A 12 -0.75 7.13 5.36
CA ALA A 12 -0.18 7.37 6.69
C ALA A 12 0.47 6.10 7.27
N HIS A 13 -0.17 4.94 7.12
CA HIS A 13 0.43 3.65 7.51
C HIS A 13 1.72 3.38 6.74
N TRP A 14 1.72 3.58 5.42
CA TRP A 14 2.93 3.39 4.62
C TRP A 14 4.08 4.31 5.06
N ARG A 15 3.79 5.59 5.31
CA ARG A 15 4.79 6.52 5.87
C ARG A 15 5.36 5.99 7.19
N GLY A 16 4.50 5.49 8.08
CA GLY A 16 4.93 4.90 9.35
C GLY A 16 5.80 3.67 9.16
N ILE A 17 5.39 2.72 8.29
CA ILE A 17 6.14 1.49 7.99
C ILE A 17 7.51 1.83 7.42
N ARG A 18 7.57 2.70 6.40
CA ARG A 18 8.82 3.10 5.75
C ARG A 18 9.82 3.73 6.72
N ASN A 19 9.33 4.52 7.67
CA ASN A 19 10.19 5.29 8.57
C ASN A 19 10.54 4.56 9.87
N HIS A 20 9.67 3.67 10.37
CA HIS A 20 9.81 3.06 11.70
C HIS A 20 9.88 1.53 11.70
N ALA A 21 9.57 0.88 10.58
CA ALA A 21 9.60 -0.58 10.46
C ALA A 21 10.34 -1.03 9.18
N PRO A 22 11.64 -0.71 9.01
CA PRO A 22 12.39 -0.97 7.76
C PRO A 22 12.51 -2.45 7.41
N ARG A 23 12.28 -3.36 8.36
CA ARG A 23 12.27 -4.81 8.13
C ARG A 23 10.94 -5.33 7.57
N ILE A 24 9.89 -4.50 7.55
CA ILE A 24 8.60 -4.87 6.98
C ILE A 24 8.56 -4.46 5.51
N LYS A 25 8.34 -5.44 4.64
CA LYS A 25 8.05 -5.21 3.22
C LYS A 25 6.54 -5.30 2.97
N VAL A 26 5.98 -4.24 2.38
CA VAL A 26 4.65 -4.27 1.76
C VAL A 26 4.81 -4.91 0.39
N THR A 27 4.17 -6.05 0.16
CA THR A 27 4.31 -6.85 -1.06
C THR A 27 3.05 -6.87 -1.91
N ALA A 28 1.91 -6.50 -1.32
CA ALA A 28 0.64 -6.36 -2.03
C ALA A 28 -0.13 -5.12 -1.53
N VAL A 29 -0.90 -4.51 -2.42
CA VAL A 29 -1.88 -3.47 -2.14
C VAL A 29 -3.19 -3.85 -2.82
N VAL A 30 -4.31 -3.72 -2.11
CA VAL A 30 -5.63 -4.16 -2.58
C VAL A 30 -6.63 -3.02 -2.41
N ASP A 31 -7.32 -2.64 -3.47
CA ASP A 31 -8.44 -1.67 -3.41
C ASP A 31 -9.40 -1.93 -4.58
N PRO A 32 -10.72 -1.94 -4.37
CA PRO A 32 -11.68 -2.08 -5.47
C PRO A 32 -11.62 -0.93 -6.47
N ASN A 33 -11.14 0.25 -6.06
CA ASN A 33 -10.80 1.34 -6.96
C ASN A 33 -9.38 1.15 -7.51
N VAL A 34 -9.30 0.85 -8.81
CA VAL A 34 -8.05 0.56 -9.53
C VAL A 34 -7.05 1.71 -9.44
N ASP A 35 -7.51 2.97 -9.47
CA ASP A 35 -6.62 4.14 -9.41
C ASP A 35 -5.96 4.25 -8.03
N ASN A 36 -6.70 3.91 -6.96
CA ASN A 36 -6.15 3.89 -5.61
C ASN A 36 -5.11 2.77 -5.45
N ALA A 37 -5.42 1.56 -5.95
CA ALA A 37 -4.50 0.42 -5.91
C ALA A 37 -3.22 0.72 -6.71
N ALA A 38 -3.35 1.29 -7.92
CA ALA A 38 -2.22 1.69 -8.76
C ALA A 38 -1.36 2.76 -8.08
N SER A 39 -1.96 3.84 -7.57
CA SER A 39 -1.22 4.90 -6.87
C SER A 39 -0.49 4.38 -5.64
N MET A 40 -1.06 3.40 -4.92
CA MET A 40 -0.40 2.82 -3.76
C MET A 40 0.70 1.85 -4.13
N SER A 41 0.55 1.13 -5.25
CA SER A 41 1.60 0.28 -5.81
C SER A 41 2.82 1.09 -6.21
N GLU A 42 2.64 2.22 -6.90
CA GLU A 42 3.75 3.13 -7.25
C GLU A 42 4.52 3.62 -6.01
N ARG A 43 3.82 3.89 -4.91
CA ARG A 43 4.44 4.39 -3.66
C ARG A 43 5.23 3.33 -2.90
N THR A 44 4.84 2.06 -3.03
CA THR A 44 5.32 0.94 -2.21
C THR A 44 6.21 -0.03 -2.98
N GLY A 45 6.11 -0.07 -4.30
CA GLY A 45 6.65 -1.13 -5.16
C GLY A 45 5.91 -2.47 -5.03
N ALA A 46 4.74 -2.49 -4.40
CA ALA A 46 3.96 -3.70 -4.18
C ALA A 46 3.07 -4.05 -5.38
N ALA A 47 2.68 -5.32 -5.52
CA ALA A 47 1.70 -5.73 -6.54
C ALA A 47 0.31 -5.17 -6.22
N ALA A 48 -0.38 -4.61 -7.23
CA ALA A 48 -1.73 -4.08 -7.11
C ALA A 48 -2.78 -5.14 -7.45
N TYR A 49 -3.84 -5.21 -6.65
CA TYR A 49 -5.01 -6.06 -6.87
C TYR A 49 -6.30 -5.28 -6.68
N SER A 50 -7.31 -5.59 -7.49
CA SER A 50 -8.66 -5.02 -7.38
C SER A 50 -9.68 -5.96 -6.72
N SER A 51 -9.30 -7.21 -6.47
CA SER A 51 -10.12 -8.29 -5.89
C SER A 51 -9.24 -9.33 -5.21
#